data_AF-A0A2E7JF23-F1
#
_entry.id   AF-A0A2E7JF23-F1
#
_cell.length_a   1.000
_cell.length_b   1.000
_cell.length_c   1.000
_cell.angle_alpha   90.00
_cell.angle_beta   90.00
_cell.angle_gamma   90.00
#
_symmetry.space_group_name_H-M   'P 1'
#
loop_
_entity.id
_entity.type
_entity.pdbx_description
1 polymer ?
#
loop_
_entity_poly.entity_id
_entity_poly.type
_entity_poly.pdbx_seq_one_letter_code
_entity_poly.pdbx_strand_id
1 'polypeptide(L)'
;MPIPDSVIDDIRAAAKEVWPDDKEMQTYTVKEELDAYRNFVALDYSCVSDEEKESLIQEAKESFDTWEERFSSIQDELEAIAELKELISAKQGDELFNQWILEARTENENYFRGQLEYVQEKVSSYESIQRTRAEIDPLKNILIDIENIIGSECYNGNIQNYGSWGDLESEGRSFRYPVKFFDGENEFKRKTVPRDIPAEQLISGYYPFGANELNIYRALHKVLKYLEAEHGLKLPKT
;
A
#
# COMPACT_ATOMS: atom_id res chain seq x y z
N MET A 1 18.59 -30.00 22.26
CA MET A 1 19.99 -30.35 21.94
C MET A 1 20.88 -29.69 23.00
N PRO A 2 21.99 -30.31 23.45
CA PRO A 2 22.94 -29.61 24.34
C PRO A 2 23.58 -28.42 23.60
N ILE A 3 23.74 -27.29 24.29
CA ILE A 3 24.39 -26.10 23.74
C ILE A 3 25.92 -26.34 23.76
N PRO A 4 26.64 -26.12 22.65
CA PRO A 4 28.09 -26.28 22.62
C PRO A 4 28.80 -25.35 23.61
N ASP A 5 29.85 -25.84 24.27
CA ASP A 5 30.61 -25.05 25.25
C ASP A 5 31.18 -23.76 24.66
N SER A 6 31.60 -23.79 23.38
CA SER A 6 32.08 -22.60 22.67
C SER A 6 31.03 -21.48 22.61
N VAL A 7 29.76 -21.83 22.33
CA VAL A 7 28.67 -20.86 22.28
C VAL A 7 28.37 -20.29 23.67
N ILE A 8 28.44 -21.14 24.71
CA ILE A 8 28.25 -20.70 26.10
C ILE A 8 29.34 -19.71 26.50
N ASP A 9 30.59 -19.98 26.14
CA ASP A 9 31.72 -19.13 26.46
C ASP A 9 31.66 -17.79 25.71
N ASP A 10 31.29 -17.81 24.43
CA ASP A 10 31.09 -16.60 23.62
C ASP A 10 29.99 -15.70 24.20
N ILE A 11 28.83 -16.26 24.55
CA ILE A 11 27.70 -15.53 25.16
C ILE A 11 28.13 -14.91 26.51
N ARG A 12 28.87 -15.66 27.34
CA ARG A 12 29.36 -15.15 28.63
C ARG A 12 30.38 -14.03 28.46
N ALA A 13 31.25 -14.15 27.47
CA ALA A 13 32.23 -13.11 27.16
C ALA A 13 31.53 -11.81 26.72
N ALA A 14 30.58 -11.90 25.79
CA ALA A 14 29.79 -10.77 25.31
C ALA A 14 28.99 -10.11 26.45
N ALA A 15 28.29 -10.90 27.28
CA ALA A 15 27.52 -10.37 28.41
C ALA A 15 28.41 -9.61 29.42
N LYS A 16 29.62 -10.11 29.67
CA LYS A 16 30.60 -9.45 30.54
C LYS A 16 31.18 -8.17 29.92
N GLU A 17 31.33 -8.13 28.59
CA GLU A 17 31.79 -6.93 27.90
C GLU A 17 30.75 -5.81 27.96
N VAL A 18 29.48 -6.13 27.71
CA VAL A 18 28.37 -5.15 27.76
C VAL A 18 28.08 -4.71 29.19
N TRP A 19 28.16 -5.62 30.17
CA TRP A 19 27.86 -5.36 31.58
C TRP A 19 29.03 -5.70 32.52
N PRO A 20 30.17 -4.98 32.51
CA PRO A 20 31.39 -5.40 33.23
C PRO A 20 31.23 -5.64 34.73
N ASP A 21 30.46 -4.79 35.40
CA ASP A 21 30.33 -4.77 36.87
C ASP A 21 28.95 -5.23 37.37
N ASP A 22 27.98 -5.43 36.47
CA ASP A 22 26.61 -5.81 36.82
C ASP A 22 26.39 -7.31 36.61
N LYS A 23 26.57 -8.08 37.69
CA LYS A 23 26.41 -9.54 37.66
C LYS A 23 24.97 -10.00 37.44
N GLU A 24 24.00 -9.19 37.85
CA GLU A 24 22.58 -9.53 37.66
C GLU A 24 22.23 -9.41 36.18
N MET A 25 22.63 -8.30 35.55
CA MET A 25 22.47 -8.11 34.11
C MET A 25 23.26 -9.14 33.29
N GLN A 26 24.50 -9.47 33.67
CA GLN A 26 25.24 -10.57 33.02
C GLN A 26 24.45 -11.89 33.06
N THR A 27 23.90 -12.25 34.23
CA THR A 27 23.16 -13.51 34.40
C THR A 27 21.88 -13.50 33.57
N TYR A 28 21.16 -12.37 33.56
CA TYR A 28 19.96 -12.17 32.76
C TYR A 28 20.27 -12.32 31.26
N THR A 29 21.23 -11.56 30.73
CA THR A 29 21.61 -11.60 29.31
C THR A 29 22.09 -12.98 28.89
N VAL A 30 22.94 -13.65 29.67
CA VAL A 30 23.39 -15.02 29.37
C VAL A 30 22.19 -15.97 29.28
N LYS A 31 21.20 -15.83 30.17
CA LYS A 31 20.01 -16.68 30.13
C LYS A 31 19.20 -16.45 28.86
N GLU A 32 18.88 -15.20 28.54
CA GLU A 32 18.10 -14.83 27.34
C GLU A 32 18.79 -15.33 26.06
N GLU A 33 20.10 -15.11 25.94
CA GLU A 33 20.88 -15.55 24.76
C GLU A 33 20.96 -17.07 24.62
N LEU A 34 21.06 -17.81 25.73
CA LEU A 34 21.02 -19.28 25.70
C LEU A 34 19.63 -19.81 25.32
N ASP A 35 18.57 -19.15 25.76
CA ASP A 35 17.20 -19.48 25.38
C ASP A 35 16.96 -19.15 23.90
N ALA A 36 17.43 -18.00 23.41
CA ALA A 36 17.41 -17.63 22.00
C ALA A 36 18.17 -18.63 21.12
N TYR A 37 19.38 -19.05 21.52
CA TYR A 37 20.13 -20.08 20.78
C TYR A 37 19.36 -21.40 20.70
N ARG A 38 18.70 -21.83 21.78
CA ARG A 38 17.89 -23.06 21.76
C ARG A 38 16.74 -22.93 20.76
N ASN A 39 16.08 -21.79 20.74
CA ASN A 39 14.98 -21.52 19.81
C ASN A 39 15.49 -21.46 18.37
N PHE A 40 16.62 -20.80 18.12
CA PHE A 40 17.30 -20.76 16.82
C PHE A 40 17.59 -22.16 16.25
N VAL A 41 18.13 -23.07 17.07
CA VAL A 41 18.41 -24.45 16.65
C VAL A 41 17.12 -25.26 16.45
N ALA A 42 16.05 -24.90 17.15
CA ALA A 42 14.76 -25.57 17.08
C ALA A 42 13.84 -25.04 15.95
N LEU A 43 14.24 -23.98 15.25
CA LEU A 43 13.50 -23.44 14.11
C LEU A 43 13.23 -24.53 13.06
N ASP A 44 12.02 -24.50 12.51
CA ASP A 44 11.63 -25.41 11.43
C ASP A 44 12.01 -24.81 10.07
N TYR A 45 13.01 -25.41 9.44
CA TYR A 45 13.48 -25.04 8.10
C TYR A 45 12.85 -25.90 7.00
N SER A 46 11.81 -26.69 7.29
CA SER A 46 11.18 -27.59 6.32
C SER A 46 10.60 -26.87 5.10
N CYS A 47 10.36 -25.57 5.22
CA CYS A 47 9.86 -24.72 4.15
C CYS A 47 10.96 -24.15 3.23
N VAL A 48 12.24 -24.45 3.44
CA VAL A 48 13.35 -23.92 2.60
C VAL A 48 14.30 -25.04 2.15
N SER A 49 15.08 -24.79 1.10
CA SER A 49 16.18 -25.67 0.71
C SER A 49 17.36 -25.57 1.69
N ASP A 50 18.27 -26.53 1.64
CA ASP A 50 19.48 -26.50 2.46
C ASP A 50 20.36 -25.29 2.12
N GLU A 51 20.43 -24.90 0.84
CA GLU A 51 21.17 -23.71 0.39
C GLU A 51 20.53 -22.40 0.89
N GLU A 52 19.19 -22.28 0.80
CA GLU A 52 18.45 -21.13 1.31
C GLU A 52 18.63 -21.00 2.82
N LYS A 53 18.55 -22.12 3.55
CA LYS A 53 18.82 -22.18 4.98
C LYS A 53 20.23 -21.69 5.32
N GLU A 54 21.25 -22.18 4.61
CA GLU A 54 22.63 -21.75 4.84
C GLU A 54 22.80 -20.25 4.58
N SER A 55 22.18 -19.72 3.53
CA SER A 55 22.18 -18.29 3.22
C SER A 55 21.55 -17.45 4.33
N LEU A 56 20.34 -17.80 4.78
CA LEU A 56 19.63 -17.10 5.86
C LEU A 56 20.44 -17.09 7.16
N ILE A 57 21.03 -18.24 7.52
CA ILE A 57 21.86 -18.35 8.72
C ILE A 57 23.13 -17.51 8.59
N GLN A 58 23.74 -17.46 7.41
CA GLN A 58 24.95 -16.68 7.19
C GLN A 58 24.67 -15.18 7.24
N GLU A 59 23.60 -14.72 6.59
CA GLU A 59 23.17 -13.32 6.60
C GLU A 59 22.85 -12.86 8.02
N ALA A 60 22.05 -13.61 8.77
CA ALA A 60 21.74 -13.28 10.16
C ALA A 60 23.01 -13.18 11.04
N LYS A 61 24.01 -14.04 10.81
CA LYS A 61 25.30 -13.95 11.53
C LYS A 61 26.11 -12.72 11.18
N GLU A 62 26.03 -12.25 9.94
CA GLU A 62 26.75 -11.06 9.47
C GLU A 62 26.07 -9.76 9.89
N SER A 63 24.73 -9.77 9.99
CA SER A 63 23.92 -8.60 10.32
C SER A 63 23.73 -8.38 11.82
N PHE A 64 23.73 -9.45 12.62
CA PHE A 64 23.37 -9.39 14.04
C PHE A 64 24.41 -10.05 14.93
N ASP A 65 24.68 -9.41 16.07
CA ASP A 65 25.66 -9.88 17.05
C ASP A 65 25.04 -10.85 18.05
N THR A 66 23.77 -10.62 18.43
CA THR A 66 23.06 -11.40 19.44
C THR A 66 22.31 -12.60 18.84
N TRP A 67 22.14 -13.66 19.62
CA TRP A 67 21.33 -14.80 19.22
C TRP A 67 19.84 -14.49 19.17
N GLU A 68 19.37 -13.57 20.00
CA GLU A 68 17.98 -13.11 20.00
C GLU A 68 17.62 -12.45 18.67
N GLU A 69 18.43 -11.50 18.21
CA GLU A 69 18.20 -10.82 16.92
C GLU A 69 18.33 -11.79 15.74
N ARG A 70 19.33 -12.69 15.77
CA ARG A 70 19.48 -13.74 14.75
C ARG A 70 18.27 -14.67 14.69
N PHE A 71 17.77 -15.08 15.85
CA PHE A 71 16.59 -15.93 15.95
C PHE A 71 15.36 -15.21 15.39
N SER A 72 15.08 -13.99 15.85
CA SER A 72 13.93 -13.21 15.39
C SER A 72 13.98 -12.98 13.89
N SER A 73 15.13 -12.56 13.35
CA SER A 73 15.29 -12.29 11.93
C SER A 73 15.02 -13.53 11.07
N ILE A 74 15.59 -14.69 11.42
CA ILE A 74 15.34 -15.91 10.63
C ILE A 74 13.89 -16.39 10.81
N GLN A 75 13.33 -16.26 12.01
CA GLN A 75 11.93 -16.61 12.23
C GLN A 75 11.01 -15.78 11.30
N ASP A 76 11.21 -14.46 11.26
CA ASP A 76 10.43 -13.55 10.42
C ASP A 76 10.55 -13.92 8.92
N GLU A 77 11.76 -14.28 8.47
CA GLU A 77 12.00 -14.73 7.09
C GLU A 77 11.32 -16.06 6.78
N LEU A 78 11.38 -17.05 7.68
CA LEU A 78 10.71 -18.35 7.49
C LEU A 78 9.19 -18.20 7.45
N GLU A 79 8.62 -17.34 8.30
CA GLU A 79 7.21 -16.99 8.29
C GLU A 79 6.83 -16.33 6.95
N ALA A 80 7.63 -15.38 6.47
CA ALA A 80 7.40 -14.72 5.19
C ALA A 80 7.45 -15.69 3.99
N ILE A 81 8.39 -16.65 4.00
CA ILE A 81 8.48 -17.69 2.97
C ILE A 81 7.24 -18.58 2.97
N ALA A 82 6.75 -18.98 4.14
CA ALA A 82 5.54 -19.78 4.27
C ALA A 82 4.32 -19.05 3.68
N GLU A 83 4.13 -17.78 4.07
CA GLU A 83 3.04 -16.94 3.54
C GLU A 83 3.16 -16.72 2.03
N LEU A 84 4.36 -16.46 1.51
CA LEU A 84 4.60 -16.32 0.06
C LEU A 84 4.19 -17.60 -0.69
N LYS A 85 4.54 -18.78 -0.16
CA LYS A 85 4.17 -20.05 -0.78
C LYS A 85 2.66 -20.27 -0.79
N GLU A 86 1.98 -19.93 0.30
CA GLU A 86 0.51 -19.98 0.35
C GLU A 86 -0.13 -19.04 -0.66
N LEU A 87 0.35 -17.80 -0.77
CA LEU A 87 -0.12 -16.82 -1.75
C LEU A 87 0.09 -17.28 -3.19
N ILE A 88 1.28 -17.80 -3.51
CA ILE A 88 1.59 -18.36 -4.82
C ILE A 88 0.66 -19.53 -5.16
N SER A 89 0.40 -20.41 -4.20
CA SER A 89 -0.55 -21.52 -4.39
C SER A 89 -1.98 -21.02 -4.61
N ALA A 90 -2.42 -19.99 -3.88
CA ALA A 90 -3.76 -19.44 -3.99
C ALA A 90 -4.01 -18.70 -5.31
N LYS A 91 -2.96 -18.09 -5.89
CA LYS A 91 -3.01 -17.30 -7.14
C LYS A 91 -2.41 -18.05 -8.33
N GLN A 92 -2.37 -19.38 -8.26
CA GLN A 92 -1.75 -20.20 -9.30
C GLN A 92 -2.37 -19.91 -10.69
N GLY A 93 -1.51 -19.54 -11.64
CA GLY A 93 -1.91 -19.26 -13.03
C GLY A 93 -2.29 -17.81 -13.31
N ASP A 94 -2.24 -16.91 -12.32
CA ASP A 94 -2.41 -15.47 -12.54
C ASP A 94 -1.10 -14.86 -13.09
N GLU A 95 -1.11 -14.48 -14.37
CA GLU A 95 0.06 -13.92 -15.06
C GLU A 95 0.55 -12.62 -14.43
N LEU A 96 -0.36 -11.75 -13.99
CA LEU A 96 -0.02 -10.47 -13.37
C LEU A 96 0.60 -10.70 -11.99
N PHE A 97 0.03 -11.61 -11.21
CA PHE A 97 0.60 -12.00 -9.93
C PHE A 97 2.01 -12.61 -10.08
N ASN A 98 2.20 -13.48 -11.08
CA ASN A 98 3.52 -14.06 -11.38
C ASN A 98 4.55 -13.00 -11.75
N GLN A 99 4.13 -11.94 -12.46
CA GLN A 99 5.00 -10.80 -12.74
C GLN A 99 5.41 -10.08 -11.46
N TRP A 100 4.48 -9.80 -10.54
CA TRP A 100 4.81 -9.16 -9.26
C TRP A 100 5.75 -10.00 -8.40
N ILE A 101 5.63 -11.32 -8.42
CA ILE A 101 6.58 -12.21 -7.74
C ILE A 101 7.98 -12.08 -8.33
N LEU A 102 8.10 -11.95 -9.65
CA LEU A 102 9.41 -11.76 -10.30
C LEU A 102 10.01 -10.38 -9.97
N GLU A 103 9.19 -9.33 -9.98
CA GLU A 103 9.59 -7.98 -9.58
C GLU A 103 10.04 -7.96 -8.12
N ALA A 104 9.26 -8.54 -7.21
CA ALA A 104 9.58 -8.66 -5.78
C ALA A 104 10.95 -9.30 -5.55
N ARG A 105 11.22 -10.42 -6.22
CA ARG A 105 12.52 -11.14 -6.14
C ARG A 105 13.69 -10.32 -6.67
N THR A 106 13.43 -9.45 -7.64
CA THR A 106 14.47 -8.59 -8.24
C THR A 106 14.76 -7.39 -7.34
N GLU A 107 13.74 -6.81 -6.72
CA GLU A 107 13.89 -5.63 -5.85
C GLU A 107 14.37 -5.99 -4.43
N ASN A 108 14.02 -7.17 -3.93
CA ASN A 108 14.31 -7.64 -2.57
C ASN A 108 15.04 -8.99 -2.61
N GLU A 109 16.19 -9.03 -3.30
CA GLU A 109 17.01 -10.24 -3.40
C GLU A 109 17.42 -10.72 -1.99
N ASN A 110 17.18 -12.00 -1.71
CA ASN A 110 17.44 -12.68 -0.42
C ASN A 110 16.68 -12.15 0.81
N TYR A 111 15.78 -11.16 0.65
CA TYR A 111 14.94 -10.64 1.72
C TYR A 111 13.46 -10.99 1.48
N PHE A 112 13.03 -12.15 1.97
CA PHE A 112 11.70 -12.69 1.71
C PHE A 112 10.60 -11.89 2.40
N ARG A 113 10.87 -11.31 3.57
CA ARG A 113 9.90 -10.41 4.19
C ARG A 113 9.59 -9.21 3.30
N GLY A 114 10.60 -8.60 2.69
CA GLY A 114 10.40 -7.52 1.72
C GLY A 114 9.66 -7.98 0.46
N GLN A 115 9.96 -9.19 -0.03
CA GLN A 115 9.22 -9.77 -1.17
C GLN A 115 7.72 -9.95 -0.85
N LEU A 116 7.40 -10.46 0.34
CA LEU A 116 6.02 -10.62 0.79
C LEU A 116 5.29 -9.28 0.86
N GLU A 117 5.90 -8.30 1.52
CA GLU A 117 5.32 -6.96 1.69
C GLU A 117 5.06 -6.29 0.33
N TYR A 118 6.01 -6.38 -0.59
CA TYR A 118 5.86 -5.89 -1.96
C TYR A 118 4.64 -6.48 -2.67
N VAL A 119 4.51 -7.81 -2.63
CA VAL A 119 3.42 -8.52 -3.31
C VAL A 119 2.08 -8.20 -2.67
N GLN A 120 2.02 -8.18 -1.33
CA GLN A 120 0.80 -7.83 -0.60
C GLN A 120 0.35 -6.39 -0.92
N GLU A 121 1.28 -5.44 -1.01
CA GLU A 121 0.98 -4.06 -1.41
C GLU A 121 0.40 -4.00 -2.82
N LYS A 122 1.02 -4.68 -3.80
CA LYS A 122 0.53 -4.72 -5.18
C LYS A 122 -0.86 -5.34 -5.28
N VAL A 123 -1.10 -6.46 -4.58
CA VAL A 123 -2.41 -7.11 -4.51
C VAL A 123 -3.45 -6.17 -3.92
N SER A 124 -3.16 -5.55 -2.79
CA SER A 124 -4.06 -4.61 -2.11
C SER A 124 -4.41 -3.41 -3.00
N SER A 125 -3.41 -2.83 -3.66
CA SER A 125 -3.58 -1.72 -4.61
C SER A 125 -4.46 -2.13 -5.80
N TYR A 126 -4.18 -3.29 -6.40
CA TYR A 126 -4.97 -3.82 -7.51
C TYR A 126 -6.42 -4.08 -7.11
N GLU A 127 -6.67 -4.71 -5.96
CA GLU A 127 -8.02 -4.96 -5.44
C GLU A 127 -8.78 -3.66 -5.13
N SER A 128 -8.09 -2.63 -4.66
CA SER A 128 -8.65 -1.29 -4.47
C SER A 128 -9.09 -0.66 -5.81
N ILE A 129 -8.26 -0.79 -6.86
CA ILE A 129 -8.58 -0.32 -8.20
C ILE A 129 -9.79 -1.09 -8.77
N GLN A 130 -9.81 -2.42 -8.64
CA GLN A 130 -10.92 -3.24 -9.12
C GLN A 130 -12.23 -2.89 -8.42
N ARG A 131 -12.21 -2.68 -7.10
CA ARG A 131 -13.39 -2.20 -6.35
C ARG A 131 -13.87 -0.85 -6.85
N THR A 132 -12.96 0.09 -7.06
CA THR A 132 -13.27 1.42 -7.58
C THR A 132 -13.90 1.32 -8.98
N ARG A 133 -13.33 0.51 -9.87
CA ARG A 133 -13.88 0.26 -11.21
C ARG A 133 -15.28 -0.33 -11.15
N ALA A 134 -15.47 -1.38 -10.36
CA ALA A 134 -16.77 -2.03 -10.19
C ALA A 134 -17.86 -1.05 -9.69
N GLU A 135 -17.50 -0.10 -8.82
CA GLU A 135 -18.44 0.89 -8.29
C GLU A 135 -18.68 2.06 -9.25
N ILE A 136 -17.64 2.56 -9.91
CA ILE A 136 -17.67 3.83 -10.64
C ILE A 136 -17.94 3.63 -12.15
N ASP A 137 -17.48 2.54 -12.77
CA ASP A 137 -17.67 2.34 -14.22
C ASP A 137 -19.14 2.39 -14.67
N PRO A 138 -20.12 1.81 -13.94
CA PRO A 138 -21.53 1.96 -14.30
C PRO A 138 -22.02 3.40 -14.28
N LEU A 139 -21.43 4.23 -13.41
CA LEU A 139 -21.82 5.62 -13.16
C LEU A 139 -20.99 6.62 -13.98
N LYS A 140 -19.89 6.17 -14.61
CA LYS A 140 -18.86 7.01 -15.22
C LYS A 140 -19.43 8.09 -16.14
N ASN A 141 -20.29 7.70 -17.08
CA ASN A 141 -20.86 8.65 -18.03
C ASN A 141 -21.79 9.67 -17.34
N ILE A 142 -22.59 9.24 -16.36
CA ILE A 142 -23.47 10.11 -15.59
C ILE A 142 -22.65 11.13 -14.81
N LEU A 143 -21.58 10.67 -14.16
CA LEU A 143 -20.67 11.53 -13.40
C LEU A 143 -20.02 12.60 -14.28
N ILE A 144 -19.51 12.20 -15.46
CA ILE A 144 -18.93 13.13 -16.44
C ILE A 144 -19.98 14.14 -16.93
N ASP A 145 -21.19 13.68 -17.23
CA ASP A 145 -22.25 14.54 -17.74
C ASP A 145 -22.70 15.56 -16.66
N ILE A 146 -22.82 15.14 -15.40
CA ILE A 146 -23.16 16.04 -14.28
C ILE A 146 -22.02 17.02 -13.97
N GLU A 147 -20.76 16.56 -13.96
CA GLU A 147 -19.61 17.47 -13.82
C GLU A 147 -19.60 18.48 -14.97
N ASN A 148 -19.90 18.07 -16.20
CA ASN A 148 -19.94 18.98 -17.33
C ASN A 148 -21.05 20.04 -17.20
N ILE A 149 -22.19 19.70 -16.59
CA ILE A 149 -23.23 20.67 -16.24
C ILE A 149 -22.67 21.66 -15.21
N ILE A 150 -22.11 21.18 -14.10
CA ILE A 150 -21.61 22.03 -13.02
C ILE A 150 -20.41 22.89 -13.44
N GLY A 151 -19.46 22.30 -14.15
CA GLY A 151 -18.26 22.98 -14.62
C GLY A 151 -18.56 24.07 -15.67
N SER A 152 -19.68 23.94 -16.37
CA SER A 152 -20.20 24.98 -17.27
C SER A 152 -20.79 26.18 -16.52
N GLU A 153 -21.10 26.04 -15.23
CA GLU A 153 -21.62 27.11 -14.37
C GLU A 153 -20.51 27.87 -13.60
N CYS A 154 -19.26 27.75 -14.06
CA CYS A 154 -18.12 28.49 -13.50
C CYS A 154 -17.96 29.85 -14.21
N TYR A 155 -17.85 30.93 -13.43
CA TYR A 155 -17.73 32.30 -13.95
C TYR A 155 -16.50 33.03 -13.38
N ASN A 156 -15.90 33.89 -14.20
CA ASN A 156 -14.79 34.73 -13.76
C ASN A 156 -15.32 35.86 -12.86
N GLY A 157 -14.90 35.87 -11.59
CA GLY A 157 -15.30 36.90 -10.61
C GLY A 157 -14.82 38.32 -10.94
N ASN A 158 -13.85 38.47 -11.86
CA ASN A 158 -13.40 39.78 -12.35
C ASN A 158 -14.29 40.38 -13.44
N ILE A 159 -15.38 39.70 -13.80
CA ILE A 159 -16.39 40.17 -14.76
C ILE A 159 -17.69 40.44 -13.98
N GLN A 160 -18.44 41.47 -14.38
CA GLN A 160 -19.78 41.71 -13.83
C GLN A 160 -20.70 40.56 -14.26
N ASN A 161 -20.90 39.61 -13.35
CA ASN A 161 -21.79 38.45 -13.54
C ASN A 161 -23.21 38.69 -13.02
N TYR A 162 -23.38 39.72 -12.19
CA TYR A 162 -24.65 40.05 -11.55
C TYR A 162 -25.10 41.47 -11.92
N GLY A 163 -26.38 41.60 -12.27
CA GLY A 163 -27.05 42.87 -12.46
C GLY A 163 -27.33 43.57 -11.13
N SER A 164 -27.80 44.82 -11.19
CA SER A 164 -28.09 45.65 -10.01
C SER A 164 -29.12 45.07 -9.03
N TRP A 165 -29.87 44.02 -9.44
CA TRP A 165 -30.87 43.32 -8.64
C TRP A 165 -30.46 41.90 -8.23
N GLY A 166 -29.21 41.51 -8.49
CA GLY A 166 -28.70 40.15 -8.21
C GLY A 166 -29.06 39.11 -9.27
N ASP A 167 -29.69 39.53 -10.37
CA ASP A 167 -29.94 38.66 -11.53
C ASP A 167 -28.62 38.22 -12.17
N LEU A 168 -28.54 36.93 -12.51
CA LEU A 168 -27.39 36.36 -13.19
C LEU A 168 -27.38 36.81 -14.66
N GLU A 169 -26.57 37.82 -14.98
CA GLU A 169 -26.40 38.36 -16.34
C GLU A 169 -25.18 37.75 -17.06
N SER A 170 -24.71 36.60 -16.58
CA SER A 170 -23.46 35.96 -17.03
C SER A 170 -23.64 34.98 -18.19
N GLU A 171 -24.84 34.88 -18.78
CA GLU A 171 -25.09 34.04 -19.97
C GLU A 171 -24.05 34.33 -21.08
N GLY A 172 -23.40 33.27 -21.58
CA GLY A 172 -22.33 33.37 -22.58
C GLY A 172 -20.94 33.77 -22.06
N ARG A 173 -20.79 34.01 -20.75
CA ARG A 173 -19.51 34.34 -20.08
C ARG A 173 -18.97 33.21 -19.20
N SER A 174 -19.58 32.03 -19.29
CA SER A 174 -19.12 30.82 -18.60
C SER A 174 -17.70 30.46 -19.03
N PHE A 175 -16.82 30.31 -18.04
CA PHE A 175 -15.48 29.78 -18.25
C PHE A 175 -15.40 28.42 -17.58
N ARG A 176 -15.33 27.35 -18.38
CA ARG A 176 -15.12 26.01 -17.82
C ARG A 176 -13.73 25.93 -17.19
N TYR A 177 -13.71 25.83 -15.87
CA TYR A 177 -12.49 25.60 -15.12
C TYR A 177 -11.98 24.18 -15.42
N PRO A 178 -10.69 23.98 -15.75
CA PRO A 178 -10.19 22.65 -16.02
C PRO A 178 -10.19 21.79 -14.75
N VAL A 179 -10.63 20.54 -14.87
CA VAL A 179 -10.48 19.55 -13.81
C VAL A 179 -9.04 19.03 -13.84
N LYS A 180 -8.40 18.92 -12.68
CA LYS A 180 -7.14 18.22 -12.50
C LYS A 180 -7.40 16.77 -12.09
N PHE A 181 -6.58 15.87 -12.58
CA PHE A 181 -6.63 14.44 -12.33
C PHE A 181 -5.24 13.94 -11.96
N PHE A 182 -5.21 12.78 -11.30
CA PHE A 182 -4.01 12.03 -10.98
C PHE A 182 -4.07 10.65 -11.64
N ASP A 183 -3.03 10.28 -12.39
CA ASP A 183 -2.93 8.97 -13.06
C ASP A 183 -2.21 7.88 -12.25
N GLY A 184 -1.69 8.24 -11.07
CA GLY A 184 -0.84 7.37 -10.24
C GLY A 184 0.58 7.90 -10.09
N GLU A 185 1.05 8.69 -11.07
CA GLU A 185 2.41 9.24 -11.08
C GLU A 185 2.39 10.76 -11.25
N ASN A 186 1.51 11.28 -12.11
CA ASN A 186 1.51 12.66 -12.55
C ASN A 186 0.12 13.30 -12.45
N GLU A 187 0.13 14.61 -12.22
CA GLU A 187 -1.08 15.43 -12.37
C GLU A 187 -1.25 15.89 -13.81
N PHE A 188 -2.47 15.76 -14.33
CA PHE A 188 -2.84 16.32 -15.62
C PHE A 188 -4.17 17.05 -15.54
N LYS A 189 -4.36 18.06 -16.41
CA LYS A 189 -5.58 18.88 -16.44
C LYS A 189 -6.34 18.66 -17.73
N ARG A 190 -7.67 18.56 -17.64
CA ARG A 190 -8.55 18.51 -18.80
C ARG A 190 -9.72 19.48 -18.66
N LYS A 191 -9.96 20.23 -19.73
CA LYS A 191 -11.19 21.00 -19.88
C LYS A 191 -12.35 20.16 -20.37
N THR A 192 -12.09 19.06 -21.08
CA THR A 192 -13.13 18.11 -21.49
C THR A 192 -12.66 16.73 -21.09
N VAL A 193 -13.47 16.06 -20.26
CA VAL A 193 -13.15 14.74 -19.71
C VAL A 193 -13.64 13.70 -20.71
N PRO A 194 -12.75 12.83 -21.23
CA PRO A 194 -13.15 11.85 -22.22
C PRO A 194 -13.87 10.67 -21.52
N ARG A 195 -14.76 9.99 -22.23
CA ARG A 195 -15.59 8.90 -21.66
C ARG A 195 -14.83 7.59 -21.42
N ASP A 196 -13.67 7.45 -22.05
CA ASP A 196 -12.76 6.31 -21.92
C ASP A 196 -11.78 6.46 -20.75
N ILE A 197 -11.84 7.54 -19.97
CA ILE A 197 -11.01 7.71 -18.78
C ILE A 197 -11.22 6.53 -17.79
N PRO A 198 -10.14 5.97 -17.21
CA PRO A 198 -10.27 4.94 -16.19
C PRO A 198 -11.00 5.45 -14.96
N ALA A 199 -11.80 4.60 -14.31
CA ALA A 199 -12.62 4.96 -13.16
C ALA A 199 -11.78 5.49 -11.98
N GLU A 200 -10.64 4.84 -11.71
CA GLU A 200 -9.69 5.23 -10.69
C GLU A 200 -9.06 6.60 -10.95
N GLN A 201 -8.89 6.99 -12.21
CA GLN A 201 -8.44 8.32 -12.58
C GLN A 201 -9.59 9.33 -12.52
N LEU A 202 -10.80 8.96 -12.95
CA LEU A 202 -11.96 9.84 -12.88
C LEU A 202 -12.23 10.30 -11.44
N ILE A 203 -12.21 9.35 -10.50
CA ILE A 203 -12.55 9.63 -9.10
C ILE A 203 -11.49 10.46 -8.37
N SER A 204 -10.28 10.60 -8.92
CA SER A 204 -9.26 11.53 -8.42
C SER A 204 -9.50 12.98 -8.89
N GLY A 205 -10.45 13.21 -9.78
CA GLY A 205 -10.66 14.52 -10.40
C GLY A 205 -11.11 15.60 -9.41
N TYR A 206 -10.41 16.74 -9.41
CA TYR A 206 -10.67 17.88 -8.53
C TYR A 206 -10.53 19.25 -9.23
N TYR A 207 -11.23 20.24 -8.69
CA TYR A 207 -11.00 21.65 -9.03
C TYR A 207 -10.09 22.31 -7.99
N PRO A 208 -8.95 22.89 -8.39
CA PRO A 208 -8.10 23.68 -7.50
C PRO A 208 -8.68 25.08 -7.28
N PHE A 209 -8.82 25.46 -6.01
CA PHE A 209 -9.28 26.77 -5.53
C PHE A 209 -8.24 27.38 -4.58
N GLY A 210 -7.19 27.99 -5.15
CA GLY A 210 -6.08 28.50 -4.36
C GLY A 210 -5.35 27.35 -3.67
N ALA A 211 -5.38 27.33 -2.33
CA ALA A 211 -4.81 26.25 -1.51
C ALA A 211 -5.82 25.12 -1.22
N ASN A 212 -7.08 25.24 -1.65
CA ASN A 212 -8.13 24.26 -1.41
C ASN A 212 -8.45 23.47 -2.68
N GLU A 213 -9.06 22.30 -2.52
CA GLU A 213 -9.45 21.43 -3.64
C GLU A 213 -10.87 20.90 -3.47
N LEU A 214 -11.67 21.01 -4.53
CA LEU A 214 -12.98 20.37 -4.58
C LEU A 214 -12.90 19.08 -5.39
N ASN A 215 -12.95 17.95 -4.69
CA ASN A 215 -12.98 16.61 -5.27
C ASN A 215 -14.34 16.33 -5.95
N ILE A 216 -14.55 16.93 -7.13
CA ILE A 216 -15.86 17.03 -7.79
C ILE A 216 -16.48 15.66 -8.05
N TYR A 217 -15.73 14.70 -8.58
CA TYR A 217 -16.26 13.38 -8.91
C TYR A 217 -16.63 12.55 -7.68
N ARG A 218 -15.85 12.65 -6.59
CA ARG A 218 -16.18 12.02 -5.30
C ARG A 218 -17.43 12.63 -4.69
N ALA A 219 -17.58 13.96 -4.76
CA ALA A 219 -18.76 14.65 -4.27
C ALA A 219 -20.01 14.23 -5.05
N LEU A 220 -19.93 14.19 -6.38
CA LEU A 220 -21.02 13.75 -7.24
C LEU A 220 -21.42 12.30 -7.01
N HIS A 221 -20.44 11.41 -6.85
CA HIS A 221 -20.71 10.02 -6.51
C HIS A 221 -21.49 9.91 -5.19
N LYS A 222 -21.10 10.65 -4.15
CA LYS A 222 -21.83 10.70 -2.87
C LYS A 222 -23.26 11.23 -3.03
N VAL A 223 -23.46 12.27 -3.87
CA VAL A 223 -24.79 12.80 -4.17
C VAL A 223 -25.66 11.74 -4.84
N LEU A 224 -25.13 11.02 -5.85
CA LEU A 224 -25.88 9.95 -6.51
C LEU A 224 -26.27 8.84 -5.53
N LYS A 225 -25.35 8.40 -4.66
CA LYS A 225 -25.64 7.38 -3.63
C LYS A 225 -26.70 7.86 -2.63
N TYR A 226 -26.64 9.12 -2.20
CA TYR A 226 -27.66 9.72 -1.35
C TYR A 226 -29.03 9.75 -2.05
N LEU A 227 -29.08 10.14 -3.32
CA LEU A 227 -30.34 10.14 -4.10
C LEU A 227 -30.90 8.72 -4.32
N GLU A 228 -30.03 7.72 -4.51
CA GLU A 228 -30.46 6.31 -4.58
C GLU A 228 -31.09 5.87 -3.25
N ALA A 229 -30.41 6.14 -2.13
CA ALA A 229 -30.83 5.70 -0.80
C ALA A 229 -32.09 6.42 -0.28
N GLU A 230 -32.10 7.76 -0.35
CA GLU A 230 -33.12 8.59 0.30
C GLU A 230 -34.28 8.98 -0.63
N HIS A 231 -34.03 8.97 -1.94
CA HIS A 231 -34.99 9.45 -2.94
C HIS A 231 -35.37 8.40 -3.98
N GLY A 232 -34.88 7.16 -3.85
CA GLY A 232 -35.23 6.04 -4.73
C GLY A 232 -34.75 6.19 -6.17
N LEU A 233 -33.72 7.02 -6.41
CA LEU A 233 -33.12 7.18 -7.72
C LEU A 233 -32.53 5.84 -8.19
N LYS A 234 -32.97 5.34 -9.35
CA LYS A 234 -32.42 4.11 -9.92
C LYS A 234 -31.12 4.39 -10.66
N LEU A 235 -30.01 3.98 -10.08
CA LEU A 235 -28.70 4.05 -10.71
C LEU A 235 -28.38 2.78 -11.51
N PRO A 236 -27.62 2.88 -12.62
CA PRO A 236 -27.13 1.71 -13.32
C PRO A 236 -26.18 0.92 -12.42
N LYS A 237 -26.24 -0.41 -12.52
CA LYS A 237 -25.40 -1.37 -11.79
C LYS A 237 -24.74 -2.31 -12.79
N THR A 238 -23.56 -2.81 -12.42
CA THR A 238 -22.82 -3.85 -13.17
C THR A 238 -23.59 -5.15 -13.18
#